data_AF-A0A939KHC6-F1
#
_entry.id   AF-A0A939KHC6-F1
#
_cell.length_a   1.000
_cell.length_b   1.000
_cell.length_c   1.000
_cell.angle_alpha   90.00
_cell.angle_beta   90.00
_cell.angle_gamma   90.00
#
_symmetry.space_group_name_H-M   'P 1'
#
loop_
_entity.id
_entity.type
_entity.pdbx_description
1 polymer ?
#
loop_
_entity_poly.entity_id
_entity_poly.type
_entity_poly.pdbx_seq_one_letter_code
_entity_poly.pdbx_strand_id
1 'polypeptide(L)'
;MIFEASTREAAVVMAESYFGCSAESLTVKVIEKPHKKMLGLRKTPGRYEIEVRVENQMLKEKENENGTVEVKNRKILVSNPRSRGSEASLFFNHPQMTLLVNGEEKSGNVTLREEDEIRYTLTDIDPKMHIGVELSEDNLVAYVKIDRVKGKHFFLENQEKTHRASLTIGEENRDCEPVSVEEVRGILLDTGILPEFIMEEPLRKACKEKRSVHIVVARGKAPIRSEASKITYCKEIFVKDILRGLEPVIEKGTLLAEKEADAIQGTPGLDVRGNEIPVLEVKDRDIEATEGAEQDGNRIYASRDGRPYLKNGKVGVVPLLTVVGDLDKDTENIDFDGDVVVKGNVQDNMVIKATGNISIIGSVYHSELLSDQNVEVQGKIIGGRIQAGDENSAFHVLLPLVEKAINITREIFSGLQGGSSQGVHEIMDSIHQGKEKMDGVFHEIDKVRSLFNETQMKTVNELRRSYVHCFKEIKLLHKEGFIELNEIYERLLELVVKIKEEISDERVVKVVYAQSATITSSGDIIITGEGSYQAKLSAGNEIRFERPGNVVKGGTLVAGKFIRAGIIGTPGEIETFCKVMDEEGDITGRYYKGTTLMIRDRIREYRAIE
;
A
#
# COMPACT_ATOMS: atom_id res chain seq x y z
N MET A 1 -19.35 75.37 -97.50
CA MET A 1 -19.57 76.70 -98.15
C MET A 1 -20.08 76.48 -99.56
N ILE A 2 -20.96 77.34 -100.08
CA ILE A 2 -21.59 77.13 -101.41
C ILE A 2 -20.87 77.97 -102.48
N PHE A 3 -20.51 77.34 -103.58
CA PHE A 3 -19.87 77.94 -104.76
C PHE A 3 -20.76 77.78 -105.99
N GLU A 4 -20.89 78.83 -106.79
CA GLU A 4 -21.65 78.82 -108.04
C GLU A 4 -20.70 78.74 -109.24
N ALA A 5 -20.81 77.68 -110.03
CA ALA A 5 -19.87 77.43 -111.13
C ALA A 5 -20.56 76.73 -112.31
N SER A 6 -19.99 76.87 -113.50
CA SER A 6 -20.52 76.24 -114.72
C SER A 6 -20.30 74.73 -114.76
N THR A 7 -19.35 74.19 -113.99
CA THR A 7 -19.07 72.76 -113.84
C THR A 7 -18.61 72.46 -112.40
N ARG A 8 -18.64 71.17 -112.01
CA ARG A 8 -18.20 70.74 -110.68
C ARG A 8 -16.72 71.03 -110.47
N GLU A 9 -15.91 70.78 -111.50
CA GLU A 9 -14.47 70.95 -111.49
C GLU A 9 -14.09 72.43 -111.30
N ALA A 10 -14.83 73.35 -111.94
CA ALA A 10 -14.63 74.78 -111.75
C ALA A 10 -14.99 75.25 -110.33
N ALA A 11 -15.99 74.63 -109.69
CA ALA A 11 -16.31 74.91 -108.30
C ALA A 11 -15.21 74.41 -107.35
N VAL A 12 -14.57 73.27 -107.64
CA VAL A 12 -13.45 72.74 -106.85
C VAL A 12 -12.26 73.69 -106.93
N VAL A 13 -11.86 74.15 -108.11
CA VAL A 13 -10.72 75.07 -108.28
C VAL A 13 -10.95 76.39 -107.54
N MET A 14 -12.17 76.94 -107.59
CA MET A 14 -12.52 78.13 -106.81
C MET A 14 -12.45 77.88 -105.30
N ALA A 15 -12.87 76.70 -104.84
CA ALA A 15 -12.78 76.33 -103.43
C ALA A 15 -11.34 76.05 -102.97
N GLU A 16 -10.48 75.45 -103.80
CA GLU A 16 -9.05 75.29 -103.52
C GLU A 16 -8.38 76.65 -103.31
N SER A 17 -8.65 77.62 -104.19
CA SER A 17 -8.13 78.98 -104.05
C SER A 17 -8.72 79.73 -102.86
N TYR A 18 -9.99 79.49 -102.52
CA TYR A 18 -10.66 80.16 -101.40
C TYR A 18 -10.20 79.61 -100.04
N PHE A 19 -10.05 78.29 -99.92
CA PHE A 19 -9.65 77.62 -98.68
C PHE A 19 -8.14 77.39 -98.56
N GLY A 20 -7.36 77.62 -99.62
CA GLY A 20 -5.90 77.44 -99.61
C GLY A 20 -5.45 75.98 -99.43
N CYS A 21 -6.21 75.02 -99.97
CA CYS A 21 -5.94 73.58 -99.85
C CYS A 21 -6.12 72.86 -101.20
N SER A 22 -5.65 71.62 -101.31
CA SER A 22 -5.76 70.82 -102.55
C SER A 22 -7.14 70.14 -102.68
N ALA A 23 -7.53 69.80 -103.90
CA ALA A 23 -8.82 69.20 -104.24
C ALA A 23 -9.09 67.88 -103.49
N GLU A 24 -8.04 67.15 -103.13
CA GLU A 24 -8.12 65.89 -102.37
C GLU A 24 -8.60 66.11 -100.93
N SER A 25 -8.37 67.31 -100.38
CA SER A 25 -8.82 67.71 -99.03
C SER A 25 -10.24 68.26 -99.02
N LEU A 26 -10.93 68.29 -100.16
CA LEU A 26 -12.25 68.89 -100.31
C LEU A 26 -13.32 67.82 -100.58
N THR A 27 -14.46 67.94 -99.89
CA THR A 27 -15.65 67.13 -100.18
C THR A 27 -16.67 67.99 -100.90
N VAL A 28 -17.10 67.56 -102.10
CA VAL A 28 -17.93 68.38 -103.00
C VAL A 28 -19.27 67.71 -103.24
N LYS A 29 -20.34 68.36 -102.79
CA LYS A 29 -21.73 67.94 -102.98
C LYS A 29 -22.44 68.84 -103.98
N VAL A 30 -23.06 68.25 -105.00
CA VAL A 30 -23.82 68.99 -106.00
C VAL A 30 -25.20 69.29 -105.42
N ILE A 31 -25.52 70.57 -105.23
CA ILE A 31 -26.87 70.98 -104.82
C ILE A 31 -27.74 71.11 -106.07
N GLU A 32 -27.25 71.79 -107.11
CA GLU A 32 -28.02 72.05 -108.33
C GLU A 32 -27.12 72.04 -109.56
N LYS A 33 -27.53 71.33 -110.62
CA LYS A 33 -26.76 71.23 -111.88
C LYS A 33 -27.04 72.44 -112.79
N PRO A 34 -26.04 72.92 -113.56
CA PRO A 34 -26.24 74.01 -114.50
C PRO A 34 -27.23 73.61 -115.59
N HIS A 35 -28.21 74.46 -115.87
CA HIS A 35 -29.22 74.21 -116.90
C HIS A 35 -29.39 75.42 -117.83
N LYS A 36 -29.91 75.17 -119.04
CA LYS A 36 -30.21 76.21 -120.03
C LYS A 36 -31.69 76.58 -119.93
N LYS A 37 -32.01 77.87 -119.79
CA LYS A 37 -33.38 78.36 -119.95
C LYS A 37 -33.75 78.44 -121.45
N MET A 38 -35.05 78.34 -121.74
CA MET A 38 -35.64 78.26 -123.09
C MET A 38 -34.99 79.21 -124.12
N LEU A 39 -34.81 78.70 -125.35
CA LEU A 39 -34.17 79.35 -126.50
C LEU A 39 -32.65 79.65 -126.36
N GLY A 40 -31.91 78.79 -125.66
CA GLY A 40 -30.51 78.48 -125.97
C GLY A 40 -29.44 79.55 -125.72
N LEU A 41 -29.80 80.77 -125.31
CA LEU A 41 -28.90 81.93 -125.32
C LEU A 41 -28.38 82.38 -123.94
N ARG A 42 -28.74 81.74 -122.82
CA ARG A 42 -28.10 81.99 -121.50
C ARG A 42 -28.09 80.76 -120.58
N LYS A 43 -26.92 80.40 -120.05
CA LYS A 43 -26.71 79.29 -119.08
C LYS A 43 -26.75 79.82 -117.65
N THR A 44 -27.48 79.15 -116.76
CA THR A 44 -27.40 79.40 -115.30
C THR A 44 -26.35 78.47 -114.69
N PRO A 45 -25.40 78.96 -113.88
CA PRO A 45 -24.38 78.12 -113.25
C PRO A 45 -25.02 77.15 -112.23
N GLY A 46 -24.36 76.01 -112.00
CA GLY A 46 -24.75 75.07 -110.94
C GLY A 46 -24.24 75.54 -109.57
N ARG A 47 -24.85 75.04 -108.50
CA ARG A 47 -24.49 75.36 -107.11
C ARG A 47 -23.92 74.13 -106.42
N TYR A 48 -22.76 74.29 -105.80
CA TYR A 48 -21.97 73.21 -105.21
C TYR A 48 -21.61 73.56 -103.77
N GLU A 49 -21.92 72.68 -102.83
CA GLU A 49 -21.50 72.82 -101.44
C GLU A 49 -20.18 72.08 -101.25
N ILE A 50 -19.17 72.82 -100.79
CA ILE A 50 -17.80 72.34 -100.62
C ILE A 50 -17.34 72.57 -99.19
N GLU A 51 -16.82 71.51 -98.58
CA GLU A 51 -16.30 71.49 -97.22
C GLU A 51 -14.86 70.97 -97.21
N VAL A 52 -14.01 71.59 -96.39
CA VAL A 52 -12.63 71.14 -96.16
C VAL A 52 -12.66 70.01 -95.14
N ARG A 53 -12.05 68.87 -95.47
CA ARG A 53 -11.76 67.83 -94.49
C ARG A 53 -10.62 68.30 -93.61
N VAL A 54 -10.92 68.57 -92.35
CA VAL A 54 -9.90 68.77 -91.32
C VAL A 54 -9.55 67.41 -90.75
N GLU A 55 -8.40 66.85 -91.12
CA GLU A 55 -7.79 65.77 -90.34
C GLU A 55 -7.23 66.36 -89.05
N ASN A 56 -8.01 66.25 -87.97
CA ASN A 56 -7.52 66.45 -86.62
C ASN A 56 -6.62 65.27 -86.24
N GLN A 57 -5.30 65.43 -86.42
CA GLN A 57 -4.33 64.72 -85.60
C GLN A 57 -4.39 65.29 -84.18
N MET A 58 -5.31 64.78 -83.37
CA MET A 58 -5.18 64.85 -81.92
C MET A 58 -4.20 63.76 -81.49
N LEU A 59 -3.04 64.19 -80.98
CA LEU A 59 -2.19 63.37 -80.12
C LEU A 59 -3.04 62.85 -78.96
N LYS A 60 -3.43 61.57 -79.00
CA LYS A 60 -3.78 60.85 -77.77
C LYS A 60 -2.50 60.81 -76.95
N GLU A 61 -2.47 61.52 -75.83
CA GLU A 61 -1.55 61.17 -74.74
C GLU A 61 -1.72 59.67 -74.51
N LYS A 62 -0.64 58.89 -74.71
CA LYS A 62 -0.63 57.47 -74.35
C LYS A 62 -0.97 57.40 -72.86
N GLU A 63 -2.04 56.70 -72.50
CA GLU A 63 -2.37 56.43 -71.11
C GLU A 63 -1.10 55.94 -70.37
N ASN A 64 -0.83 56.52 -69.21
CA ASN A 64 0.29 56.07 -68.38
C ASN A 64 -0.09 54.73 -67.76
N GLU A 65 0.45 53.64 -68.29
CA GLU A 65 0.24 52.29 -67.77
C GLU A 65 1.42 51.93 -66.86
N ASN A 66 1.16 51.65 -65.58
CA ASN A 66 2.19 51.16 -64.68
C ASN A 66 2.59 49.72 -65.04
N GLY A 67 3.82 49.33 -64.71
CA GLY A 67 4.24 47.95 -64.83
C GLY A 67 3.43 47.06 -63.89
N THR A 68 3.21 45.81 -64.29
CA THR A 68 2.40 44.85 -63.53
C THR A 68 3.13 43.53 -63.32
N VAL A 69 2.89 42.89 -62.19
CA VAL A 69 3.25 41.50 -61.93
C VAL A 69 1.97 40.64 -61.97
N GLU A 70 2.06 39.49 -62.63
CA GLU A 70 1.04 38.43 -62.68
C GLU A 70 1.69 37.12 -62.24
N VAL A 71 1.00 36.32 -61.45
CA VAL A 71 1.41 34.93 -61.22
C VAL A 71 0.48 34.03 -62.00
N LYS A 72 1.01 33.35 -63.02
CA LYS A 72 0.23 32.46 -63.86
C LYS A 72 0.97 31.18 -64.11
N ASN A 73 0.29 30.05 -63.89
CA ASN A 73 0.87 28.72 -64.04
C ASN A 73 2.17 28.57 -63.24
N ARG A 74 2.17 29.10 -62.01
CA ARG A 74 3.33 29.10 -61.10
C ARG A 74 4.56 29.85 -61.65
N LYS A 75 4.38 30.75 -62.61
CA LYS A 75 5.44 31.65 -63.11
C LYS A 75 5.10 33.09 -62.75
N ILE A 76 6.10 33.83 -62.31
CA ILE A 76 6.01 35.27 -62.08
C ILE A 76 6.28 35.94 -63.43
N LEU A 77 5.29 36.67 -63.94
CA LEU A 77 5.35 37.38 -65.21
C LEU A 77 5.30 38.88 -64.92
N VAL A 78 6.23 39.63 -65.49
CA VAL A 78 6.33 41.09 -65.32
C VAL A 78 6.06 41.76 -66.65
N SER A 79 5.32 42.86 -66.64
CA SER A 79 5.12 43.74 -67.79
C SER A 79 5.68 45.11 -67.46
N ASN A 80 6.51 45.66 -68.35
CA ASN A 80 7.10 46.98 -68.16
C ASN A 80 6.06 48.12 -68.24
N PRO A 81 6.27 49.25 -67.53
CA PRO A 81 5.40 50.42 -67.64
C PRO A 81 5.46 51.06 -69.03
N ARG A 82 4.39 51.75 -69.43
CA ARG A 82 4.33 52.58 -70.64
C ARG A 82 4.18 54.06 -70.29
N SER A 83 4.77 54.93 -71.12
CA SER A 83 4.76 56.39 -70.94
C SER A 83 5.42 56.83 -69.63
N ARG A 84 4.70 57.48 -68.70
CA ARG A 84 5.20 57.89 -67.36
C ARG A 84 4.83 56.91 -66.22
N GLY A 85 4.42 55.67 -66.53
CA GLY A 85 4.08 54.68 -65.51
C GLY A 85 5.28 54.24 -64.65
N SER A 86 5.02 53.79 -63.42
CA SER A 86 6.05 53.28 -62.49
C SER A 86 6.32 51.78 -62.66
N GLU A 87 7.52 51.34 -62.29
CA GLU A 87 7.93 49.92 -62.33
C GLU A 87 7.07 49.06 -61.41
N ALA A 88 6.87 47.80 -61.80
CA ALA A 88 6.12 46.85 -61.00
C ALA A 88 6.90 46.54 -59.70
N SER A 89 6.18 46.33 -58.61
CA SER A 89 6.81 45.88 -57.36
C SER A 89 6.18 44.58 -56.88
N LEU A 90 7.02 43.77 -56.24
CA LEU A 90 6.68 42.47 -55.71
C LEU A 90 7.08 42.44 -54.24
N PHE A 91 6.13 42.15 -53.36
CA PHE A 91 6.41 41.85 -51.97
C PHE A 91 6.31 40.35 -51.73
N PHE A 92 7.29 39.79 -51.03
CA PHE A 92 7.17 38.45 -50.48
C PHE A 92 8.02 38.29 -49.21
N ASN A 93 7.50 37.50 -48.27
CA ASN A 93 8.21 37.14 -47.05
C ASN A 93 7.65 35.81 -46.53
N HIS A 94 8.26 34.70 -46.94
CA HIS A 94 7.82 33.36 -46.53
C HIS A 94 9.03 32.47 -46.23
N PRO A 95 9.09 31.78 -45.08
CA PRO A 95 10.27 31.03 -44.64
C PRO A 95 10.62 29.85 -45.55
N GLN A 96 9.65 29.35 -46.32
CA GLN A 96 9.85 28.25 -47.27
C GLN A 96 10.09 28.72 -48.71
N MET A 97 10.17 30.03 -48.97
CA MET A 97 10.38 30.58 -50.31
C MET A 97 11.71 31.31 -50.42
N THR A 98 12.50 30.95 -51.43
CA THR A 98 13.67 31.70 -51.88
C THR A 98 13.37 32.31 -53.25
N LEU A 99 13.50 33.64 -53.40
CA LEU A 99 13.36 34.34 -54.68
C LEU A 99 14.72 34.87 -55.11
N LEU A 100 15.11 34.55 -56.33
CA LEU A 100 16.29 35.06 -57.02
C LEU A 100 15.84 36.00 -58.14
N VAL A 101 16.37 37.21 -58.15
CA VAL A 101 16.18 38.18 -59.24
C VAL A 101 17.55 38.55 -59.77
N ASN A 102 17.80 38.26 -61.06
CA ASN A 102 19.10 38.42 -61.71
C ASN A 102 20.24 37.70 -60.98
N GLY A 103 19.95 36.53 -60.41
CA GLY A 103 20.91 35.70 -59.67
C GLY A 103 21.15 36.11 -58.22
N GLU A 104 20.55 37.21 -57.75
CA GLU A 104 20.66 37.65 -56.35
C GLU A 104 19.41 37.29 -55.55
N GLU A 105 19.60 36.76 -54.34
CA GLU A 105 18.49 36.49 -53.42
C GLU A 105 17.89 37.80 -52.92
N LYS A 106 16.58 37.93 -53.05
CA LYS A 106 15.83 39.10 -52.59
C LYS A 106 14.92 38.69 -51.44
N SER A 107 14.40 39.67 -50.72
CA SER A 107 13.37 39.48 -49.68
C SER A 107 12.61 40.79 -49.50
N GLY A 108 11.37 40.72 -49.00
CA GLY A 108 10.55 41.90 -48.81
C GLY A 108 10.08 42.50 -50.14
N ASN A 109 10.20 43.82 -50.30
CA ASN A 109 9.74 44.53 -51.50
C ASN A 109 10.85 44.60 -52.55
N VAL A 110 10.55 44.16 -53.76
CA VAL A 110 11.46 44.07 -54.89
C VAL A 110 10.83 44.76 -56.08
N THR A 111 11.52 45.75 -56.65
CA THR A 111 11.12 46.37 -57.92
C THR A 111 11.57 45.49 -59.07
N LEU A 112 10.70 45.27 -60.06
CA LEU A 112 10.92 44.33 -61.15
C LEU A 112 10.69 44.97 -62.53
N ARG A 113 11.44 44.46 -63.51
CA ARG A 113 11.34 44.75 -64.94
C ARG A 113 11.12 43.47 -65.74
N GLU A 114 10.59 43.61 -66.94
CA GLU A 114 10.31 42.47 -67.84
C GLU A 114 11.59 41.71 -68.26
N GLU A 115 12.74 42.40 -68.25
CA GLU A 115 14.05 41.82 -68.57
C GLU A 115 14.70 41.06 -67.39
N ASP A 116 14.14 41.19 -66.18
CA ASP A 116 14.71 40.55 -65.00
C ASP A 116 14.56 39.02 -65.06
N GLU A 117 15.64 38.31 -64.76
CA GLU A 117 15.58 36.86 -64.59
C GLU A 117 15.06 36.51 -63.20
N ILE A 118 13.80 36.09 -63.12
CA ILE A 118 13.12 35.74 -61.87
C ILE A 118 13.05 34.23 -61.71
N ARG A 119 13.68 33.70 -60.67
CA ARG A 119 13.59 32.29 -60.27
C ARG A 119 13.15 32.19 -58.82
N TYR A 120 12.41 31.14 -58.47
CA TYR A 120 12.09 30.88 -57.07
C TYR A 120 12.10 29.38 -56.78
N THR A 121 12.32 29.05 -55.51
CA THR A 121 12.20 27.69 -54.99
C THR A 121 11.30 27.68 -53.76
N LEU A 122 10.48 26.64 -53.64
CA LEU A 122 9.67 26.37 -52.47
C LEU A 122 10.12 25.04 -51.86
N THR A 123 10.43 25.05 -50.57
CA THR A 123 10.90 23.85 -49.85
C THR A 123 9.75 23.18 -49.14
N ASP A 124 9.45 21.94 -49.54
CA ASP A 124 8.46 21.11 -48.87
C ASP A 124 8.94 20.67 -47.48
N ILE A 125 7.98 20.44 -46.58
CA ILE A 125 8.24 19.76 -45.31
C ILE A 125 7.85 18.30 -45.48
N ASP A 126 8.81 17.38 -45.36
CA ASP A 126 8.53 15.96 -45.49
C ASP A 126 7.71 15.42 -44.30
N PRO A 127 6.78 14.47 -44.54
CA PRO A 127 6.07 13.78 -43.48
C PRO A 127 7.05 12.94 -42.63
N LYS A 128 6.74 12.77 -41.34
CA LYS A 128 7.55 11.98 -40.40
C LYS A 128 6.73 10.87 -39.77
N MET A 129 7.32 9.70 -39.62
CA MET A 129 6.70 8.54 -38.97
C MET A 129 7.64 7.97 -37.92
N HIS A 130 7.09 7.62 -36.75
CA HIS A 130 7.80 6.91 -35.70
C HIS A 130 7.01 5.67 -35.29
N ILE A 131 7.67 4.52 -35.21
CA ILE A 131 7.07 3.24 -34.84
C ILE A 131 7.71 2.78 -33.54
N GLY A 132 6.88 2.53 -32.54
CA GLY A 132 7.28 2.00 -31.24
C GLY A 132 6.47 0.76 -30.87
N VAL A 133 7.06 -0.08 -30.03
CA VAL A 133 6.39 -1.23 -29.41
C VAL A 133 6.37 -1.00 -27.91
N GLU A 134 5.19 -1.09 -27.33
CA GLU A 134 4.98 -0.94 -25.88
C GLU A 134 4.40 -2.25 -25.33
N LEU A 135 4.88 -2.71 -24.17
CA LEU A 135 4.38 -3.89 -23.48
C LEU A 135 3.53 -3.47 -22.28
N SER A 136 2.50 -4.25 -21.96
CA SER A 136 1.81 -4.13 -20.68
C SER A 136 2.75 -4.47 -19.51
N GLU A 137 2.43 -4.02 -18.30
CA GLU A 137 3.26 -4.26 -17.10
C GLU A 137 3.52 -5.76 -16.84
N ASP A 138 2.54 -6.61 -17.15
CA ASP A 138 2.63 -8.07 -17.04
C ASP A 138 3.23 -8.75 -18.29
N ASN A 139 3.67 -7.97 -19.27
CA ASN A 139 4.14 -8.41 -20.59
C ASN A 139 3.13 -9.29 -21.36
N LEU A 140 1.86 -9.36 -20.94
CA LEU A 140 0.85 -10.22 -21.56
C LEU A 140 0.33 -9.64 -22.89
N VAL A 141 0.49 -8.33 -23.10
CA VAL A 141 -0.04 -7.61 -24.26
C VAL A 141 1.04 -6.74 -24.86
N ALA A 142 1.20 -6.80 -26.19
CA ALA A 142 2.03 -5.86 -26.93
C ALA A 142 1.18 -4.92 -27.77
N TYR A 143 1.54 -3.65 -27.72
CA TYR A 143 0.96 -2.58 -28.50
C TYR A 143 1.97 -2.11 -29.55
N VAL A 144 1.48 -1.82 -30.74
CA VAL A 144 2.21 -1.03 -31.72
C VAL A 144 1.67 0.37 -31.71
N LYS A 145 2.60 1.32 -31.56
CA LYS A 145 2.37 2.74 -31.69
C LYS A 145 2.98 3.22 -32.99
N ILE A 146 2.16 3.77 -33.90
CA ILE A 146 2.65 4.38 -35.12
C ILE A 146 2.24 5.85 -35.08
N ASP A 147 3.18 6.71 -34.77
CA ASP A 147 2.99 8.16 -34.72
C ASP A 147 3.29 8.76 -36.10
N ARG A 148 2.31 9.47 -36.68
CA ARG A 148 2.39 10.05 -38.02
C ARG A 148 2.22 11.57 -37.96
N VAL A 149 3.19 12.30 -38.51
CA VAL A 149 3.16 13.76 -38.67
C VAL A 149 3.11 14.08 -40.15
N LYS A 150 2.05 14.77 -40.57
CA LYS A 150 1.87 15.17 -41.97
C LYS A 150 2.93 16.17 -42.39
N GLY A 151 3.42 16.00 -43.62
CA GLY A 151 4.25 16.98 -44.31
C GLY A 151 3.42 18.10 -44.93
N LYS A 152 4.09 19.07 -45.54
CA LYS A 152 3.46 20.18 -46.27
C LYS A 152 4.12 20.37 -47.63
N HIS A 153 3.30 20.40 -48.68
CA HIS A 153 3.71 20.83 -50.01
C HIS A 153 3.38 22.31 -50.19
N PHE A 154 4.36 23.11 -50.58
CA PHE A 154 4.18 24.54 -50.80
C PHE A 154 4.17 24.86 -52.29
N PHE A 155 3.24 25.70 -52.73
CA PHE A 155 3.17 26.14 -54.12
C PHE A 155 2.80 27.62 -54.22
N LEU A 156 3.19 28.25 -55.32
CA LEU A 156 2.85 29.64 -55.61
C LEU A 156 1.43 29.73 -56.17
N GLU A 157 0.56 30.50 -55.52
CA GLU A 157 -0.81 30.72 -55.98
C GLU A 157 -0.86 31.62 -57.21
N ASN A 158 -1.83 31.39 -58.09
CA ASN A 158 -2.05 32.28 -59.23
C ASN A 158 -2.60 33.63 -58.74
N GLN A 159 -2.15 34.72 -59.36
CA GLN A 159 -2.55 36.08 -59.04
C GLN A 159 -2.72 36.87 -60.33
N GLU A 160 -3.81 37.64 -60.42
CA GLU A 160 -4.06 38.54 -61.55
C GLU A 160 -3.02 39.68 -61.62
N LYS A 161 -3.00 40.37 -62.77
CA LYS A 161 -2.09 41.50 -63.03
C LYS A 161 -2.30 42.63 -62.02
N THR A 162 -1.26 42.95 -61.27
CA THR A 162 -1.29 44.06 -60.30
C THR A 162 0.00 44.86 -60.33
N HIS A 163 -0.09 46.16 -60.04
CA HIS A 163 1.10 47.02 -60.01
C HIS A 163 2.03 46.74 -58.81
N ARG A 164 1.42 46.36 -57.69
CA ARG A 164 2.11 45.96 -56.46
C ARG A 164 1.60 44.56 -56.08
N ALA A 165 2.31 43.53 -56.51
CA ALA A 165 1.93 42.16 -56.21
C ALA A 165 2.46 41.75 -54.84
N SER A 166 1.72 40.90 -54.15
CA SER A 166 2.14 40.25 -52.91
C SER A 166 2.02 38.76 -53.12
N LEU A 167 3.14 38.05 -53.16
CA LEU A 167 3.12 36.62 -53.43
C LEU A 167 2.40 35.88 -52.31
N THR A 168 1.45 35.04 -52.70
CA THR A 168 0.71 34.17 -51.78
C THR A 168 1.16 32.73 -52.00
N ILE A 169 1.59 32.08 -50.91
CA ILE A 169 2.02 30.69 -50.91
C ILE A 169 0.87 29.84 -50.39
N GLY A 170 0.38 28.94 -51.24
CA GLY A 170 -0.57 27.90 -50.87
C GLY A 170 0.16 26.73 -50.22
N GLU A 171 -0.53 26.04 -49.33
CA GLU A 171 -0.03 24.81 -48.69
C GLU A 171 -1.04 23.66 -48.79
N GLU A 172 -0.52 22.46 -49.05
CA GLU A 172 -1.30 21.22 -49.06
C GLU A 172 -0.65 20.19 -48.13
N ASN A 173 -1.47 19.46 -47.36
CA ASN A 173 -0.97 18.40 -46.49
C ASN A 173 -0.46 17.22 -47.32
N ARG A 174 0.73 16.71 -46.97
CA ARG A 174 1.25 15.43 -47.44
C ARG A 174 1.13 14.37 -46.36
N ASP A 175 0.38 13.30 -46.66
CA ASP A 175 0.28 12.15 -45.76
C ASP A 175 1.60 11.36 -45.75
N CYS A 176 1.87 10.64 -44.64
CA CYS A 176 2.96 9.66 -44.60
C CYS A 176 2.66 8.51 -45.57
N GLU A 177 3.70 7.93 -46.16
CA GLU A 177 3.56 6.66 -46.87
C GLU A 177 3.11 5.55 -45.91
N PRO A 178 2.29 4.58 -46.36
CA PRO A 178 1.90 3.44 -45.55
C PRO A 178 3.13 2.59 -45.20
N VAL A 179 3.20 2.13 -43.95
CA VAL A 179 4.22 1.18 -43.51
C VAL A 179 3.84 -0.23 -43.97
N SER A 180 4.83 -1.05 -44.34
CA SER A 180 4.58 -2.45 -44.68
C SER A 180 4.30 -3.29 -43.41
N VAL A 181 3.47 -4.32 -43.55
CA VAL A 181 3.17 -5.24 -42.44
C VAL A 181 4.42 -6.00 -42.02
N GLU A 182 5.28 -6.34 -42.99
CA GLU A 182 6.53 -7.05 -42.80
C GLU A 182 7.54 -6.24 -41.99
N GLU A 183 7.61 -4.93 -42.20
CA GLU A 183 8.46 -4.02 -41.42
C GLU A 183 8.01 -3.95 -39.96
N VAL A 184 6.72 -3.72 -39.70
CA VAL A 184 6.20 -3.68 -38.33
C VAL A 184 6.33 -5.05 -37.66
N ARG A 185 6.13 -6.15 -38.41
CA ARG A 185 6.36 -7.52 -37.92
C ARG A 185 7.83 -7.71 -37.54
N GLY A 186 8.77 -7.25 -38.37
CA GLY A 186 10.20 -7.28 -38.05
C GLY A 186 10.51 -6.60 -36.71
N ILE A 187 9.98 -5.39 -36.49
CA ILE A 187 10.15 -4.65 -35.23
C ILE A 187 9.60 -5.43 -34.02
N LEU A 188 8.44 -6.09 -34.17
CA LEU A 188 7.87 -6.94 -33.10
C LEU A 188 8.80 -8.11 -32.75
N LEU A 189 9.31 -8.80 -33.77
CA LEU A 189 10.23 -9.94 -33.60
C LEU A 189 11.55 -9.49 -32.96
N ASP A 190 12.11 -8.36 -33.41
CA ASP A 190 13.34 -7.77 -32.85
C ASP A 190 13.17 -7.34 -31.38
N THR A 191 11.93 -7.01 -30.98
CA THR A 191 11.56 -6.71 -29.59
C THR A 191 11.37 -7.97 -28.73
N GLY A 192 11.52 -9.16 -29.33
CA GLY A 192 11.43 -10.47 -28.70
C GLY A 192 10.00 -11.03 -28.62
N ILE A 193 9.02 -10.42 -29.32
CA ILE A 193 7.65 -10.93 -29.35
C ILE A 193 7.60 -12.17 -30.24
N LEU A 194 7.03 -13.27 -29.74
CA LEU A 194 6.98 -14.51 -30.50
C LEU A 194 5.88 -14.48 -31.58
N PRO A 195 6.15 -15.05 -32.78
CA PRO A 195 5.23 -15.00 -33.92
C PRO A 195 3.82 -15.53 -33.62
N GLU A 196 3.71 -16.58 -32.79
CA GLU A 196 2.45 -17.23 -32.44
C GLU A 196 1.49 -16.35 -31.63
N PHE A 197 2.00 -15.29 -30.99
CA PHE A 197 1.19 -14.34 -30.23
C PHE A 197 0.78 -13.12 -31.05
N ILE A 198 1.36 -12.92 -32.24
CA ILE A 198 1.06 -11.78 -33.11
C ILE A 198 -0.30 -11.97 -33.77
N MET A 199 -1.15 -10.96 -33.62
CA MET A 199 -2.49 -10.89 -34.18
C MET A 199 -2.43 -10.20 -35.56
N GLU A 200 -2.54 -10.98 -36.63
CA GLU A 200 -2.40 -10.50 -38.02
C GLU A 200 -3.42 -9.42 -38.42
N GLU A 201 -4.68 -9.57 -38.04
CA GLU A 201 -5.74 -8.61 -38.40
C GLU A 201 -5.52 -7.21 -37.78
N PRO A 202 -5.30 -7.08 -36.44
CA PRO A 202 -4.91 -5.81 -35.83
C PRO A 202 -3.65 -5.18 -36.43
N LEU A 203 -2.62 -5.99 -36.73
CA LEU A 203 -1.38 -5.51 -37.32
C LEU A 203 -1.62 -4.90 -38.72
N ARG A 204 -2.37 -5.61 -39.57
CA ARG A 204 -2.79 -5.11 -40.90
C ARG A 204 -3.59 -3.82 -40.80
N LYS A 205 -4.49 -3.73 -39.81
CA LYS A 205 -5.28 -2.53 -39.56
C LYS A 205 -4.39 -1.34 -39.14
N ALA A 206 -3.39 -1.56 -38.29
CA ALA A 206 -2.45 -0.54 -37.84
C ALA A 206 -1.65 0.07 -39.01
N CYS A 207 -1.22 -0.79 -39.94
CA CYS A 207 -0.39 -0.39 -41.09
C CYS A 207 -1.17 0.42 -42.13
N LYS A 208 -2.47 0.11 -42.31
CA LYS A 208 -3.34 0.79 -43.29
C LYS A 208 -3.88 2.15 -42.81
N GLU A 209 -3.88 2.40 -41.51
CA GLU A 209 -4.46 3.61 -40.94
C GLU A 209 -3.62 4.85 -41.27
N LYS A 210 -4.28 5.95 -41.67
CA LYS A 210 -3.60 7.18 -42.09
C LYS A 210 -3.24 8.12 -40.93
N ARG A 211 -3.91 7.94 -39.78
CA ARG A 211 -3.66 8.69 -38.54
C ARG A 211 -2.70 7.93 -37.62
N SER A 212 -2.23 8.60 -36.57
CA SER A 212 -1.50 7.91 -35.51
C SER A 212 -2.38 6.86 -34.83
N VAL A 213 -1.79 5.70 -34.51
CA VAL A 213 -2.50 4.59 -33.87
C VAL A 213 -1.71 4.04 -32.70
N HIS A 214 -2.45 3.52 -31.72
CA HIS A 214 -1.93 2.72 -30.62
C HIS A 214 -2.87 1.52 -30.46
N ILE A 215 -2.41 0.34 -30.88
CA ILE A 215 -3.28 -0.84 -31.00
C ILE A 215 -2.58 -2.10 -30.52
N VAL A 216 -3.35 -2.97 -29.87
CA VAL A 216 -2.89 -4.30 -29.49
C VAL A 216 -2.62 -5.14 -30.73
N VAL A 217 -1.40 -5.64 -30.85
CA VAL A 217 -0.97 -6.49 -31.97
C VAL A 217 -0.43 -7.83 -31.52
N ALA A 218 -0.21 -8.06 -30.22
CA ALA A 218 0.08 -9.40 -29.72
C ALA A 218 -0.55 -9.64 -28.34
N ARG A 219 -0.95 -10.89 -28.07
CA ARG A 219 -1.48 -11.33 -26.77
C ARG A 219 -0.91 -12.70 -26.40
N GLY A 220 -0.29 -12.78 -25.23
CA GLY A 220 0.14 -14.03 -24.63
C GLY A 220 -1.05 -14.87 -24.12
N LYS A 221 -0.75 -15.97 -23.42
CA LYS A 221 -1.73 -16.82 -22.74
C LYS A 221 -1.86 -16.39 -21.28
N ALA A 222 -3.01 -15.85 -20.89
CA ALA A 222 -3.23 -15.44 -19.50
C ALA A 222 -3.13 -16.65 -18.55
N PRO A 223 -2.52 -16.50 -17.36
CA PRO A 223 -2.55 -17.54 -16.34
C PRO A 223 -3.98 -17.77 -15.84
N ILE A 224 -4.32 -19.01 -15.51
CA ILE A 224 -5.54 -19.35 -14.78
C ILE A 224 -5.20 -19.29 -13.30
N ARG A 225 -5.89 -18.44 -12.52
CA ARG A 225 -5.59 -18.23 -11.10
C ARG A 225 -5.87 -19.49 -10.28
N SER A 226 -5.04 -19.71 -9.27
CA SER A 226 -5.30 -20.71 -8.24
C SER A 226 -6.38 -20.25 -7.28
N GLU A 227 -7.17 -21.20 -6.79
CA GLU A 227 -8.22 -20.99 -5.80
C GLU A 227 -7.86 -21.78 -4.53
N ALA A 228 -7.84 -21.10 -3.37
CA ALA A 228 -7.55 -21.77 -2.11
C ALA A 228 -8.78 -22.56 -1.60
N SER A 229 -8.53 -23.61 -0.83
CA SER A 229 -9.57 -24.38 -0.15
C SER A 229 -10.42 -23.47 0.75
N LYS A 230 -11.73 -23.64 0.73
CA LYS A 230 -12.66 -22.87 1.55
C LYS A 230 -13.15 -23.71 2.71
N ILE A 231 -12.78 -23.31 3.93
CA ILE A 231 -13.21 -23.96 5.16
C ILE A 231 -13.94 -22.94 6.03
N THR A 232 -15.16 -23.30 6.45
CA THR A 232 -15.95 -22.53 7.40
C THR A 232 -15.95 -23.25 8.73
N TYR A 233 -15.60 -22.53 9.79
CA TYR A 233 -15.60 -23.04 11.16
C TYR A 233 -16.75 -22.41 11.96
N CYS A 234 -17.25 -23.15 12.94
CA CYS A 234 -18.17 -22.66 13.95
C CYS A 234 -17.55 -21.49 14.71
N LYS A 235 -18.33 -20.44 15.03
CA LYS A 235 -17.79 -19.17 15.56
C LYS A 235 -17.25 -19.34 16.98
N GLU A 236 -17.87 -20.24 17.70
CA GLU A 236 -17.62 -20.68 19.06
C GLU A 236 -16.16 -21.13 19.25
N ILE A 237 -15.53 -21.69 18.22
CA ILE A 237 -14.10 -22.09 18.21
C ILE A 237 -13.16 -20.91 18.48
N PHE A 238 -13.53 -19.69 18.07
CA PHE A 238 -12.66 -18.51 18.13
C PHE A 238 -12.98 -17.57 19.29
N VAL A 239 -13.86 -17.97 20.21
CA VAL A 239 -14.16 -17.18 21.40
C VAL A 239 -12.97 -17.25 22.35
N LYS A 240 -12.14 -16.20 22.34
CA LYS A 240 -10.92 -16.10 23.16
C LYS A 240 -11.19 -15.68 24.61
N ASP A 241 -12.31 -15.00 24.87
CA ASP A 241 -12.67 -14.51 26.20
C ASP A 241 -13.36 -15.63 27.00
N ILE A 242 -12.57 -16.61 27.45
CA ILE A 242 -13.01 -17.69 28.34
C ILE A 242 -13.54 -17.11 29.68
N LEU A 243 -12.92 -16.02 30.15
CA LEU A 243 -13.17 -15.40 31.45
C LEU A 243 -14.33 -14.40 31.45
N ARG A 244 -15.49 -14.74 30.88
CA ARG A 244 -16.74 -13.95 31.03
C ARG A 244 -17.93 -14.81 31.45
N GLY A 245 -17.69 -16.03 31.93
CA GLY A 245 -18.75 -17.00 32.28
C GLY A 245 -19.62 -17.46 31.12
N LEU A 246 -19.15 -17.28 29.88
CA LEU A 246 -19.82 -17.68 28.66
C LEU A 246 -18.81 -18.48 27.83
N GLU A 247 -18.39 -19.62 28.35
CA GLU A 247 -17.77 -20.59 27.46
C GLU A 247 -18.84 -21.01 26.44
N PRO A 248 -18.54 -20.97 25.14
CA PRO A 248 -19.49 -21.41 24.15
C PRO A 248 -19.68 -22.92 24.30
N VAL A 249 -20.75 -23.29 25.01
CA VAL A 249 -21.21 -24.66 25.09
C VAL A 249 -21.86 -24.99 23.77
N ILE A 250 -21.25 -25.90 23.04
CA ILE A 250 -21.90 -26.54 21.90
C ILE A 250 -22.59 -27.81 22.38
N GLU A 251 -23.74 -28.09 21.81
CA GLU A 251 -24.44 -29.35 22.04
C GLU A 251 -23.94 -30.42 21.06
N LYS A 252 -24.03 -31.67 21.47
CA LYS A 252 -23.81 -32.83 20.60
C LYS A 252 -24.62 -32.69 19.30
N GLY A 253 -23.97 -32.92 18.17
CA GLY A 253 -24.56 -32.78 16.83
C GLY A 253 -24.36 -31.40 16.19
N THR A 254 -23.79 -30.43 16.91
CA THR A 254 -23.46 -29.11 16.34
C THR A 254 -22.41 -29.24 15.23
N LEU A 255 -22.61 -28.56 14.10
CA LEU A 255 -21.62 -28.48 13.01
C LEU A 255 -20.45 -27.58 13.44
N LEU A 256 -19.24 -28.13 13.47
CA LEU A 256 -18.02 -27.48 13.94
C LEU A 256 -17.15 -26.94 12.81
N ALA A 257 -17.07 -27.66 11.70
CA ALA A 257 -16.35 -27.22 10.52
C ALA A 257 -16.94 -27.84 9.25
N GLU A 258 -16.85 -27.12 8.13
CA GLU A 258 -17.21 -27.59 6.80
C GLU A 258 -16.16 -27.16 5.78
N LYS A 259 -15.60 -28.11 5.03
CA LYS A 259 -14.78 -27.86 3.85
C LYS A 259 -15.70 -27.71 2.64
N GLU A 260 -15.99 -26.47 2.27
CA GLU A 260 -16.91 -26.11 1.19
C GLU A 260 -16.31 -26.32 -0.20
N ALA A 261 -15.00 -26.17 -0.34
CA ALA A 261 -14.29 -26.34 -1.61
C ALA A 261 -12.84 -26.79 -1.40
N ASP A 262 -12.37 -27.68 -2.28
CA ASP A 262 -10.96 -28.06 -2.39
C ASP A 262 -10.15 -26.93 -3.03
N ALA A 263 -8.84 -26.89 -2.75
CA ALA A 263 -7.95 -25.99 -3.47
C ALA A 263 -7.81 -26.43 -4.94
N ILE A 264 -7.91 -25.47 -5.86
CA ILE A 264 -7.71 -25.69 -7.29
C ILE A 264 -6.41 -25.00 -7.69
N GLN A 265 -5.41 -25.79 -8.08
CA GLN A 265 -4.16 -25.26 -8.60
C GLN A 265 -4.39 -24.63 -9.98
N GLY A 266 -4.02 -23.37 -10.12
CA GLY A 266 -4.06 -22.65 -11.39
C GLY A 266 -3.05 -23.18 -12.38
N THR A 267 -3.18 -22.76 -13.65
CA THR A 267 -2.21 -23.07 -14.70
C THR A 267 -1.40 -21.83 -15.05
N PRO A 268 -0.05 -21.92 -15.07
CA PRO A 268 0.80 -20.82 -15.53
C PRO A 268 0.42 -20.32 -16.93
N GLY A 269 0.57 -19.01 -17.13
CA GLY A 269 0.39 -18.36 -18.42
C GLY A 269 1.70 -18.27 -19.20
N LEU A 270 1.64 -17.65 -20.37
CA LEU A 270 2.81 -17.26 -21.16
C LEU A 270 2.65 -15.80 -21.57
N ASP A 271 3.68 -14.98 -21.34
CA ASP A 271 3.73 -13.61 -21.85
C ASP A 271 3.95 -13.58 -23.38
N VAL A 272 3.93 -12.40 -24.02
CA VAL A 272 4.12 -12.32 -25.49
C VAL A 272 5.54 -12.71 -25.96
N ARG A 273 6.49 -12.90 -25.03
CA ARG A 273 7.87 -13.31 -25.30
C ARG A 273 8.10 -14.80 -25.00
N GLY A 274 7.07 -15.51 -24.54
CA GLY A 274 7.14 -16.92 -24.17
C GLY A 274 7.68 -17.19 -22.77
N ASN A 275 7.85 -16.16 -21.92
CA ASN A 275 8.19 -16.38 -20.52
C ASN A 275 6.94 -16.85 -19.76
N GLU A 276 7.13 -17.79 -18.85
CA GLU A 276 6.06 -18.26 -17.99
C GLU A 276 5.58 -17.16 -17.04
N ILE A 277 4.26 -16.98 -16.96
CA ILE A 277 3.64 -16.13 -15.94
C ILE A 277 3.19 -17.07 -14.82
N PRO A 278 3.94 -17.14 -13.70
CA PRO A 278 3.68 -18.11 -12.66
C PRO A 278 2.34 -17.83 -11.96
N VAL A 279 1.75 -18.89 -11.44
CA VAL A 279 0.54 -18.83 -10.59
C VAL A 279 0.92 -19.15 -9.15
N LEU A 280 0.19 -18.56 -8.21
CA LEU A 280 0.39 -18.83 -6.78
C LEU A 280 0.17 -20.32 -6.51
N GLU A 281 1.11 -20.97 -5.83
CA GLU A 281 0.92 -22.33 -5.34
C GLU A 281 -0.10 -22.31 -4.20
N VAL A 282 -1.13 -23.15 -4.29
CA VAL A 282 -2.13 -23.31 -3.24
C VAL A 282 -2.04 -24.69 -2.62
N LYS A 283 -1.99 -24.75 -1.29
CA LYS A 283 -2.08 -26.02 -0.56
C LYS A 283 -3.54 -26.31 -0.26
N ASP A 284 -3.97 -27.52 -0.60
CA ASP A 284 -5.27 -28.01 -0.17
C ASP A 284 -5.22 -28.29 1.33
N ARG A 285 -6.02 -27.55 2.10
CA ARG A 285 -6.12 -27.73 3.55
C ARG A 285 -7.30 -28.62 3.82
N ASP A 286 -7.07 -29.65 4.60
CA ASP A 286 -8.13 -30.53 5.06
C ASP A 286 -8.58 -30.16 6.48
N ILE A 287 -9.75 -30.66 6.86
CA ILE A 287 -10.25 -30.65 8.23
C ILE A 287 -10.16 -32.05 8.81
N GLU A 288 -9.72 -32.16 10.06
CA GLU A 288 -9.61 -33.44 10.75
C GLU A 288 -10.37 -33.37 12.09
N ALA A 289 -11.29 -34.30 12.33
CA ALA A 289 -11.89 -34.43 13.66
C ALA A 289 -10.89 -35.05 14.64
N THR A 290 -10.88 -34.55 15.86
CA THR A 290 -10.16 -35.14 17.00
C THR A 290 -11.15 -35.41 18.14
N GLU A 291 -10.65 -35.63 19.35
CA GLU A 291 -11.47 -35.98 20.51
C GLU A 291 -12.68 -35.05 20.70
N GLY A 292 -13.85 -35.64 20.96
CA GLY A 292 -15.11 -34.94 21.13
C GLY A 292 -15.80 -34.47 19.84
N ALA A 293 -15.20 -34.77 18.67
CA ALA A 293 -15.79 -34.51 17.36
C ALA A 293 -15.82 -35.78 16.49
N GLU A 294 -16.72 -35.80 15.52
CA GLU A 294 -16.87 -36.85 14.52
C GLU A 294 -16.87 -36.21 13.12
N GLN A 295 -16.15 -36.83 12.19
CA GLN A 295 -16.06 -36.36 10.80
C GLN A 295 -16.96 -37.20 9.90
N ASP A 296 -17.80 -36.52 9.12
CA ASP A 296 -18.65 -37.09 8.07
C ASP A 296 -18.36 -36.37 6.75
N GLY A 297 -17.51 -36.99 5.92
CA GLY A 297 -17.00 -36.41 4.69
C GLY A 297 -16.28 -35.08 4.93
N ASN A 298 -16.81 -34.01 4.32
CA ASN A 298 -16.27 -32.65 4.42
C ASN A 298 -16.84 -31.86 5.60
N ARG A 299 -17.50 -32.51 6.55
CA ARG A 299 -18.09 -31.86 7.73
C ARG A 299 -17.60 -32.51 9.02
N ILE A 300 -17.43 -31.71 10.05
CA ILE A 300 -17.11 -32.16 11.40
C ILE A 300 -18.25 -31.74 12.32
N TYR A 301 -18.78 -32.68 13.08
CA TYR A 301 -19.85 -32.47 14.06
C TYR A 301 -19.36 -32.78 15.47
N ALA A 302 -19.98 -32.16 16.47
CA ALA A 302 -19.73 -32.46 17.87
C ALA A 302 -20.27 -33.85 18.24
N SER A 303 -19.45 -34.71 18.86
CA SER A 303 -19.89 -36.02 19.34
C SER A 303 -20.35 -35.99 20.81
N ARG A 304 -20.06 -34.91 21.53
CA ARG A 304 -20.44 -34.63 22.92
C ARG A 304 -20.68 -33.13 23.13
N ASP A 305 -21.35 -32.80 24.22
CA ASP A 305 -21.48 -31.42 24.68
C ASP A 305 -20.12 -30.92 25.21
N GLY A 306 -19.80 -29.65 24.98
CA GLY A 306 -18.54 -29.11 25.48
C GLY A 306 -18.08 -27.81 24.82
N ARG A 307 -16.78 -27.50 24.98
CA ARG A 307 -16.15 -26.34 24.36
C ARG A 307 -15.41 -26.77 23.09
N PRO A 308 -15.71 -26.19 21.91
CA PRO A 308 -15.01 -26.55 20.69
C PRO A 308 -13.63 -25.90 20.63
N TYR A 309 -12.67 -26.56 20.01
CA TYR A 309 -11.33 -26.01 19.79
C TYR A 309 -10.81 -26.36 18.40
N LEU A 310 -9.90 -25.52 17.90
CA LEU A 310 -9.15 -25.74 16.66
C LEU A 310 -7.66 -25.66 16.97
N LYS A 311 -6.95 -26.77 16.79
CA LYS A 311 -5.50 -26.85 16.96
C LYS A 311 -4.87 -27.53 15.76
N ASN A 312 -4.00 -26.81 15.04
CA ASN A 312 -3.27 -27.32 13.87
C ASN A 312 -4.18 -27.96 12.79
N GLY A 313 -5.34 -27.38 12.51
CA GLY A 313 -6.31 -27.92 11.55
C GLY A 313 -7.21 -29.04 12.10
N LYS A 314 -6.97 -29.49 13.34
CA LYS A 314 -7.80 -30.49 14.02
C LYS A 314 -8.89 -29.81 14.85
N VAL A 315 -10.12 -30.26 14.67
CA VAL A 315 -11.31 -29.73 15.35
C VAL A 315 -11.79 -30.76 16.36
N GLY A 316 -11.93 -30.35 17.62
CA GLY A 316 -12.36 -31.21 18.71
C GLY A 316 -13.27 -30.48 19.69
N VAL A 317 -13.71 -31.21 20.71
CA VAL A 317 -14.59 -30.71 21.77
C VAL A 317 -14.08 -31.20 23.12
N VAL A 318 -13.72 -30.25 24.00
CA VAL A 318 -13.39 -30.55 25.40
C VAL A 318 -14.70 -30.82 26.14
N PRO A 319 -14.85 -31.95 26.86
CA PRO A 319 -16.04 -32.25 27.65
C PRO A 319 -16.39 -31.15 28.65
N LEU A 320 -17.68 -30.96 28.91
CA LEU A 320 -18.16 -30.02 29.93
C LEU A 320 -19.11 -30.70 30.92
N LEU A 321 -18.82 -30.53 32.21
CA LEU A 321 -19.71 -30.87 33.30
C LEU A 321 -20.41 -29.60 33.81
N THR A 322 -21.75 -29.56 33.74
CA THR A 322 -22.56 -28.46 34.28
C THR A 322 -23.34 -28.90 35.52
N VAL A 323 -23.05 -28.29 36.66
CA VAL A 323 -23.81 -28.45 37.90
C VAL A 323 -24.82 -27.31 38.02
N VAL A 324 -26.11 -27.66 37.99
CA VAL A 324 -27.21 -26.70 38.17
C VAL A 324 -27.58 -26.64 39.65
N GLY A 325 -27.13 -25.58 40.33
CA GLY A 325 -27.38 -25.36 41.75
C GLY A 325 -26.09 -25.28 42.56
N ASP A 326 -26.24 -25.34 43.88
CA ASP A 326 -25.14 -25.29 44.83
C ASP A 326 -24.48 -26.68 44.96
N LEU A 327 -23.17 -26.69 45.17
CA LEU A 327 -22.39 -27.85 45.55
C LEU A 327 -22.24 -27.83 47.08
N ASP A 328 -22.80 -28.82 47.76
CA ASP A 328 -22.79 -28.95 49.22
C ASP A 328 -22.43 -30.37 49.67
N LYS A 329 -22.50 -30.65 50.98
CA LYS A 329 -22.19 -31.97 51.56
C LYS A 329 -23.04 -33.13 51.00
N ASP A 330 -24.22 -32.83 50.44
CA ASP A 330 -25.11 -33.84 49.85
C ASP A 330 -24.74 -34.08 48.38
N THR A 331 -23.90 -33.22 47.81
CA THR A 331 -23.23 -33.42 46.52
C THR A 331 -21.82 -34.00 46.72
N GLU A 332 -21.39 -34.88 45.81
CA GLU A 332 -20.04 -35.44 45.86
C GLU A 332 -18.99 -34.43 45.35
N ASN A 333 -17.74 -34.63 45.77
CA ASN A 333 -16.59 -33.93 45.18
C ASN A 333 -16.51 -34.23 43.68
N ILE A 334 -15.99 -33.26 42.92
CA ILE A 334 -15.89 -33.36 41.45
C ILE A 334 -14.44 -33.66 41.08
N ASP A 335 -14.23 -34.68 40.25
CA ASP A 335 -12.97 -34.99 39.58
C ASP A 335 -13.29 -35.29 38.10
N PHE A 336 -12.97 -34.36 37.21
CA PHE A 336 -13.46 -34.36 35.83
C PHE A 336 -12.38 -34.08 34.80
N ASP A 337 -12.30 -34.94 33.77
CA ASP A 337 -11.43 -34.75 32.62
C ASP A 337 -12.10 -33.85 31.56
N GLY A 338 -12.13 -32.55 31.85
CA GLY A 338 -12.74 -31.52 31.02
C GLY A 338 -13.05 -30.26 31.79
N ASP A 339 -13.91 -29.41 31.24
CA ASP A 339 -14.35 -28.17 31.86
C ASP A 339 -15.46 -28.42 32.89
N VAL A 340 -15.48 -27.63 33.97
CA VAL A 340 -16.52 -27.69 35.01
C VAL A 340 -17.17 -26.32 35.19
N VAL A 341 -18.50 -26.28 35.10
CA VAL A 341 -19.31 -25.08 35.36
C VAL A 341 -20.27 -25.35 36.51
N VAL A 342 -20.18 -24.57 37.58
CA VAL A 342 -21.14 -24.60 38.70
C VAL A 342 -21.97 -23.32 38.67
N LYS A 343 -23.29 -23.47 38.48
CA LYS A 343 -24.21 -22.31 38.38
C LYS A 343 -24.62 -21.73 39.73
N GLY A 344 -24.38 -22.44 40.83
CA GLY A 344 -24.61 -21.97 42.20
C GLY A 344 -23.32 -21.78 43.00
N ASN A 345 -23.44 -21.82 44.31
CA ASN A 345 -22.32 -21.70 45.25
C ASN A 345 -21.60 -23.02 45.45
N VAL A 346 -20.33 -22.95 45.84
CA VAL A 346 -19.56 -24.09 46.37
C VAL A 346 -19.47 -23.90 47.89
N GLN A 347 -20.22 -24.71 48.63
CA GLN A 347 -20.30 -24.67 50.10
C GLN A 347 -19.05 -25.29 50.75
N ASP A 348 -18.95 -25.18 52.08
CA ASP A 348 -17.78 -25.60 52.84
C ASP A 348 -17.30 -27.05 52.59
N ASN A 349 -15.97 -27.22 52.54
CA ASN A 349 -15.27 -28.51 52.45
C ASN A 349 -15.51 -29.31 51.17
N MET A 350 -15.89 -28.66 50.07
CA MET A 350 -15.99 -29.28 48.76
C MET A 350 -14.65 -29.24 48.02
N VAL A 351 -14.43 -30.23 47.15
CA VAL A 351 -13.26 -30.31 46.26
C VAL A 351 -13.72 -30.46 44.82
N ILE A 352 -13.21 -29.59 43.94
CA ILE A 352 -13.41 -29.67 42.48
C ILE A 352 -12.04 -29.76 41.82
N LYS A 353 -11.82 -30.83 41.05
CA LYS A 353 -10.64 -31.05 40.21
C LYS A 353 -11.07 -31.14 38.74
N ALA A 354 -10.36 -30.42 37.88
CA ALA A 354 -10.64 -30.38 36.45
C ALA A 354 -9.33 -30.31 35.63
N THR A 355 -9.23 -31.11 34.57
CA THR A 355 -8.16 -30.96 33.57
C THR A 355 -8.41 -29.77 32.63
N GLY A 356 -9.66 -29.32 32.53
CA GLY A 356 -10.09 -28.11 31.82
C GLY A 356 -10.26 -26.91 32.75
N ASN A 357 -11.03 -25.90 32.31
CA ASN A 357 -11.33 -24.72 33.11
C ASN A 357 -12.37 -25.02 34.20
N ILE A 358 -12.33 -24.25 35.29
CA ILE A 358 -13.40 -24.23 36.30
C ILE A 358 -14.06 -22.85 36.30
N SER A 359 -15.39 -22.82 36.12
CA SER A 359 -16.19 -21.59 36.20
C SER A 359 -17.27 -21.71 37.27
N ILE A 360 -17.23 -20.85 38.28
CA ILE A 360 -18.21 -20.79 39.36
C ILE A 360 -18.98 -19.47 39.24
N ILE A 361 -20.29 -19.57 39.04
CA ILE A 361 -21.17 -18.39 38.97
C ILE A 361 -21.44 -17.84 40.39
N GLY A 362 -21.59 -18.73 41.37
CA GLY A 362 -21.79 -18.36 42.76
C GLY A 362 -20.51 -18.06 43.54
N SER A 363 -20.62 -18.06 44.87
CA SER A 363 -19.50 -17.87 45.80
C SER A 363 -18.89 -19.21 46.21
N VAL A 364 -17.64 -19.17 46.67
CA VAL A 364 -16.88 -20.33 47.14
C VAL A 364 -16.55 -20.13 48.61
N TYR A 365 -16.90 -21.10 49.44
CA TYR A 365 -16.70 -21.09 50.89
C TYR A 365 -15.81 -22.26 51.30
N HIS A 366 -14.68 -21.97 51.94
CA HIS A 366 -13.78 -22.95 52.57
C HIS A 366 -13.55 -24.26 51.77
N SER A 367 -13.33 -24.12 50.46
CA SER A 367 -13.28 -25.23 49.50
C SER A 367 -12.06 -25.20 48.59
N GLU A 368 -11.80 -26.31 47.91
CA GLU A 368 -10.66 -26.47 47.02
C GLU A 368 -11.09 -26.52 45.54
N LEU A 369 -10.55 -25.61 44.73
CA LEU A 369 -10.72 -25.60 43.27
C LEU A 369 -9.35 -25.78 42.61
N LEU A 370 -9.16 -26.89 41.92
CA LEU A 370 -7.89 -27.27 41.28
C LEU A 370 -8.14 -27.48 39.77
N SER A 371 -7.58 -26.60 38.95
CA SER A 371 -7.75 -26.59 37.49
C SER A 371 -6.40 -26.62 36.81
N ASP A 372 -6.18 -27.52 35.85
CA ASP A 372 -4.96 -27.49 35.01
C ASP A 372 -4.99 -26.33 33.99
N GLN A 373 -6.15 -25.68 33.84
CA GLN A 373 -6.36 -24.50 33.00
C GLN A 373 -6.72 -23.29 33.86
N ASN A 374 -7.70 -22.49 33.45
CA ASN A 374 -8.09 -21.27 34.14
C ASN A 374 -9.16 -21.53 35.20
N VAL A 375 -9.28 -20.61 36.16
CA VAL A 375 -10.38 -20.58 37.13
C VAL A 375 -11.06 -19.21 37.09
N GLU A 376 -12.38 -19.19 36.93
CA GLU A 376 -13.20 -17.98 37.09
C GLU A 376 -14.22 -18.17 38.21
N VAL A 377 -14.26 -17.24 39.16
CA VAL A 377 -15.30 -17.17 40.20
C VAL A 377 -15.98 -15.81 40.16
N GLN A 378 -17.26 -15.80 39.79
CA GLN A 378 -18.06 -14.57 39.70
C GLN A 378 -18.62 -14.12 41.06
N GLY A 379 -18.68 -15.02 42.03
CA GLY A 379 -18.99 -14.68 43.42
C GLY A 379 -17.75 -14.32 44.25
N LYS A 380 -17.92 -14.33 45.57
CA LYS A 380 -16.85 -14.11 46.53
C LYS A 380 -16.15 -15.42 46.84
N ILE A 381 -14.86 -15.34 47.16
CA ILE A 381 -14.12 -16.43 47.75
C ILE A 381 -13.89 -16.11 49.22
N ILE A 382 -14.37 -16.98 50.11
CA ILE A 382 -14.18 -16.88 51.57
C ILE A 382 -13.55 -18.16 52.07
N GLY A 383 -12.26 -18.11 52.41
CA GLY A 383 -11.48 -19.29 52.75
C GLY A 383 -11.20 -20.20 51.54
N GLY A 384 -10.48 -21.29 51.79
CA GLY A 384 -10.22 -22.31 50.77
C GLY A 384 -8.94 -22.08 49.95
N ARG A 385 -8.72 -22.99 48.99
CA ARG A 385 -7.55 -23.04 48.11
C ARG A 385 -8.00 -23.06 46.65
N ILE A 386 -7.52 -22.11 45.86
CA ILE A 386 -7.83 -22.00 44.43
C ILE A 386 -6.54 -22.06 43.65
N GLN A 387 -6.49 -22.91 42.64
CA GLN A 387 -5.32 -23.12 41.80
C GLN A 387 -5.72 -23.18 40.33
N ALA A 388 -5.06 -22.38 39.50
CA ALA A 388 -5.10 -22.46 38.04
C ALA A 388 -3.70 -22.78 37.50
N GLY A 389 -3.64 -23.80 36.67
CA GLY A 389 -2.40 -24.46 36.27
C GLY A 389 -2.10 -25.71 37.10
N ASP A 390 -1.13 -26.47 36.63
CA ASP A 390 -0.70 -27.71 37.27
C ASP A 390 -0.17 -27.49 38.70
N GLU A 391 0.16 -28.59 39.38
CA GLU A 391 0.72 -28.59 40.74
C GLU A 391 2.04 -27.80 40.89
N ASN A 392 2.63 -27.38 39.77
CA ASN A 392 3.85 -26.60 39.70
C ASN A 392 3.62 -25.10 39.52
N SER A 393 2.39 -24.61 39.57
CA SER A 393 2.06 -23.17 39.48
C SER A 393 2.89 -22.27 40.43
N ALA A 394 3.37 -22.80 41.57
CA ALA A 394 4.24 -22.10 42.51
C ALA A 394 5.72 -22.00 42.08
N PHE A 395 6.14 -22.72 41.05
CA PHE A 395 7.51 -22.72 40.52
C PHE A 395 8.00 -21.37 40.06
N HIS A 396 7.12 -20.52 39.57
CA HIS A 396 7.45 -19.13 39.25
C HIS A 396 7.95 -18.34 40.47
N VAL A 397 7.51 -18.70 41.69
CA VAL A 397 8.00 -18.11 42.94
C VAL A 397 9.30 -18.78 43.40
N LEU A 398 9.49 -20.08 43.13
CA LEU A 398 10.68 -20.84 43.52
C LEU A 398 11.90 -20.51 42.65
N LEU A 399 11.71 -20.43 41.33
CA LEU A 399 12.77 -20.19 40.33
C LEU A 399 13.71 -19.03 40.71
N PRO A 400 13.23 -17.80 40.97
CA PRO A 400 14.09 -16.68 41.32
C PRO A 400 14.87 -16.89 42.63
N LEU A 401 14.33 -17.65 43.59
CA LEU A 401 15.02 -17.99 44.84
C LEU A 401 16.15 -19.00 44.59
N VAL A 402 15.93 -19.98 43.70
CA VAL A 402 16.94 -20.94 43.27
C VAL A 402 18.04 -20.24 42.47
N GLU A 403 17.70 -19.34 41.55
CA GLU A 403 18.67 -18.53 40.79
C GLU A 403 19.51 -17.64 41.71
N LYS A 404 18.91 -17.06 42.77
CA LYS A 404 19.62 -16.33 43.81
C LYS A 404 20.60 -17.23 44.58
N ALA A 405 20.19 -18.45 44.94
CA ALA A 405 21.06 -19.43 45.59
C ALA A 405 22.27 -19.82 44.72
N ILE A 406 22.06 -20.00 43.41
CA ILE A 406 23.13 -20.25 42.43
C ILE A 406 24.14 -19.10 42.43
N ASN A 407 23.67 -17.85 42.37
CA ASN A 407 24.55 -16.68 42.37
C ASN A 407 25.36 -16.56 43.67
N ILE A 408 24.73 -16.76 44.83
CA ILE A 408 25.44 -16.79 46.12
C ILE A 408 26.53 -17.87 46.13
N THR A 409 26.22 -19.04 45.57
CA THR A 409 27.17 -20.16 45.51
C THR A 409 28.35 -19.84 44.58
N ARG A 410 28.12 -19.14 43.46
CA ARG A 410 29.19 -18.61 42.59
C ARG A 410 30.06 -17.56 43.29
N GLU A 411 29.45 -16.65 44.05
CA GLU A 411 30.19 -15.65 44.83
C GLU A 411 31.14 -16.34 45.82
N ILE A 412 30.66 -17.38 46.52
CA ILE A 412 31.49 -18.19 47.42
C ILE A 412 32.64 -18.83 46.64
N PHE A 413 32.39 -19.46 45.49
CA PHE A 413 33.46 -20.03 44.66
C PHE A 413 34.51 -19.00 44.26
N SER A 414 34.08 -17.80 43.86
CA SER A 414 35.01 -16.73 43.49
C SER A 414 35.87 -16.27 44.66
N GLY A 415 35.30 -16.16 45.86
CA GLY A 415 36.03 -15.83 47.09
C GLY A 415 36.97 -16.94 47.56
N LEU A 416 36.68 -18.20 47.24
CA LEU A 416 37.56 -19.34 47.51
C LEU A 416 38.72 -19.46 46.51
N GLN A 417 38.57 -18.94 45.29
CA GLN A 417 39.56 -19.03 44.19
C GLN A 417 40.42 -17.77 44.01
N GLY A 418 40.16 -16.69 44.74
CA GLY A 418 40.95 -15.46 44.63
C GLY A 418 42.43 -15.71 44.94
N GLY A 419 43.30 -15.16 44.08
CA GLY A 419 44.68 -15.58 43.91
C GLY A 419 45.60 -15.43 45.13
N SER A 420 46.85 -15.85 44.95
CA SER A 420 47.95 -16.00 45.93
C SER A 420 48.28 -14.82 46.86
N SER A 421 47.50 -13.73 46.87
CA SER A 421 47.61 -12.58 47.77
C SER A 421 46.48 -12.48 48.80
N GLN A 422 45.47 -13.36 48.76
CA GLN A 422 44.32 -13.31 49.67
C GLN A 422 44.62 -14.01 51.01
N GLY A 423 44.47 -13.27 52.13
CA GLY A 423 44.64 -13.83 53.47
C GLY A 423 43.48 -14.76 53.85
N VAL A 424 43.74 -15.74 54.73
CA VAL A 424 42.71 -16.66 55.27
C VAL A 424 41.50 -15.91 55.84
N HIS A 425 41.71 -14.70 56.34
CA HIS A 425 40.64 -13.83 56.85
C HIS A 425 39.63 -13.44 55.75
N GLU A 426 40.09 -13.06 54.56
CA GLU A 426 39.23 -12.66 53.44
C GLU A 426 38.41 -13.84 52.89
N ILE A 427 39.01 -15.04 52.89
CA ILE A 427 38.34 -16.30 52.53
C ILE A 427 37.24 -16.61 53.54
N MET A 428 37.55 -16.52 54.84
CA MET A 428 36.57 -16.73 55.91
C MET A 428 35.43 -15.72 55.87
N ASP A 429 35.72 -14.45 55.56
CA ASP A 429 34.71 -13.41 55.42
C ASP A 429 33.77 -13.72 54.24
N SER A 430 34.32 -14.18 53.11
CA SER A 430 33.53 -14.59 51.93
C SER A 430 32.60 -15.77 52.27
N ILE A 431 33.10 -16.76 53.01
CA ILE A 431 32.31 -17.90 53.50
C ILE A 431 31.19 -17.43 54.43
N HIS A 432 31.49 -16.57 55.41
CA HIS A 432 30.49 -16.06 56.35
C HIS A 432 29.40 -15.25 55.65
N GLN A 433 29.77 -14.33 54.76
CA GLN A 433 28.82 -13.54 53.98
C GLN A 433 27.95 -14.42 53.08
N GLY A 434 28.55 -15.41 52.40
CA GLY A 434 27.80 -16.35 51.57
C GLY A 434 26.82 -17.20 52.38
N LYS A 435 27.19 -17.61 53.60
CA LYS A 435 26.28 -18.31 54.52
C LYS A 435 25.09 -17.44 54.90
N GLU A 436 25.36 -16.22 55.36
CA GLU A 436 24.32 -15.28 55.80
C GLU A 436 23.31 -14.97 54.67
N LYS A 437 23.82 -14.71 53.46
CA LYS A 437 22.97 -14.48 52.28
C LYS A 437 22.08 -15.68 51.98
N MET A 438 22.59 -16.91 52.08
CA MET A 438 21.80 -18.11 51.82
C MET A 438 20.79 -18.41 52.93
N ASP A 439 21.13 -18.16 54.18
CA ASP A 439 20.17 -18.24 55.30
C ASP A 439 18.98 -17.29 55.05
N GLY A 440 19.26 -16.11 54.46
CA GLY A 440 18.23 -15.20 53.95
C GLY A 440 17.33 -15.82 52.89
N VAL A 441 17.90 -16.52 51.89
CA VAL A 441 17.12 -17.25 50.86
C VAL A 441 16.21 -18.30 51.49
N PHE A 442 16.72 -19.10 52.44
CA PHE A 442 15.90 -20.11 53.12
C PHE A 442 14.77 -19.49 53.95
N HIS A 443 15.04 -18.34 54.59
CA HIS A 443 14.02 -17.60 55.30
C HIS A 443 12.92 -17.07 54.36
N GLU A 444 13.28 -16.62 53.17
CA GLU A 444 12.30 -16.23 52.15
C GLU A 444 11.45 -17.41 51.68
N ILE A 445 12.06 -18.57 51.46
CA ILE A 445 11.34 -19.80 51.12
C ILE A 445 10.38 -20.19 52.25
N ASP A 446 10.80 -20.06 53.51
CA ASP A 446 9.95 -20.36 54.67
C ASP A 446 8.70 -19.45 54.72
N LYS A 447 8.80 -18.18 54.29
CA LYS A 447 7.64 -17.26 54.21
C LYS A 447 6.60 -17.69 53.17
N VAL A 448 7.05 -18.23 52.05
CA VAL A 448 6.18 -18.69 50.96
C VAL A 448 5.92 -20.19 50.97
N ARG A 449 6.36 -20.89 52.03
CA ARG A 449 6.27 -22.35 52.16
C ARG A 449 4.86 -22.90 51.89
N SER A 450 3.81 -22.18 52.29
CA SER A 450 2.43 -22.63 52.11
C SER A 450 1.96 -22.68 50.65
N LEU A 451 2.75 -22.16 49.71
CA LEU A 451 2.45 -22.19 48.28
C LEU A 451 2.96 -23.46 47.60
N PHE A 452 3.89 -24.18 48.22
CA PHE A 452 4.55 -25.35 47.64
C PHE A 452 3.93 -26.65 48.12
N ASN A 453 3.94 -27.67 47.25
CA ASN A 453 3.52 -29.02 47.62
C ASN A 453 4.60 -29.76 48.44
N GLU A 454 4.27 -30.93 48.99
CA GLU A 454 5.17 -31.69 49.85
C GLU A 454 6.45 -32.14 49.13
N THR A 455 6.34 -32.55 47.86
CA THR A 455 7.47 -33.00 47.03
C THR A 455 8.46 -31.86 46.80
N GLN A 456 7.97 -30.69 46.42
CA GLN A 456 8.77 -29.47 46.22
C GLN A 456 9.49 -29.08 47.52
N MET A 457 8.75 -29.09 48.64
CA MET A 457 9.33 -28.78 49.94
C MET A 457 10.36 -29.81 50.40
N LYS A 458 10.19 -31.09 50.05
CA LYS A 458 11.19 -32.12 50.32
C LYS A 458 12.52 -31.81 49.63
N THR A 459 12.48 -31.49 48.33
CA THR A 459 13.67 -31.11 47.54
C THR A 459 14.38 -29.89 48.13
N VAL A 460 13.63 -28.83 48.47
CA VAL A 460 14.16 -27.62 49.12
C VAL A 460 14.84 -27.96 50.45
N ASN A 461 14.21 -28.79 51.28
CA ASN A 461 14.75 -29.16 52.58
C ASN A 461 16.03 -30.01 52.46
N GLU A 462 16.13 -30.87 51.45
CA GLU A 462 17.35 -31.62 51.17
C GLU A 462 18.49 -30.70 50.74
N LEU A 463 18.23 -29.74 49.84
CA LEU A 463 19.22 -28.71 49.47
C LEU A 463 19.65 -27.88 50.68
N ARG A 464 18.70 -27.47 51.53
CA ARG A 464 18.98 -26.74 52.78
C ARG A 464 19.91 -27.52 53.70
N ARG A 465 19.66 -28.82 53.89
CA ARG A 465 20.53 -29.68 54.71
C ARG A 465 21.93 -29.82 54.13
N SER A 466 22.04 -30.06 52.82
CA SER A 466 23.33 -30.15 52.12
C SER A 466 24.11 -28.85 52.27
N TYR A 467 23.47 -27.71 52.05
CA TYR A 467 24.11 -26.40 52.18
C TYR A 467 24.61 -26.17 53.61
N VAL A 468 23.73 -26.31 54.61
CA VAL A 468 24.12 -26.14 56.03
C VAL A 468 25.26 -27.09 56.43
N HIS A 469 25.32 -28.28 55.85
CA HIS A 469 26.41 -29.23 56.08
C HIS A 469 27.76 -28.72 55.57
N CYS A 470 27.82 -28.09 54.39
CA CYS A 470 29.06 -27.54 53.84
C CYS A 470 29.68 -26.45 54.71
N PHE A 471 28.88 -25.70 55.48
CA PHE A 471 29.39 -24.65 56.38
C PHE A 471 29.80 -25.15 57.78
N LYS A 472 29.78 -26.47 58.02
CA LYS A 472 30.27 -27.03 59.29
C LYS A 472 31.79 -27.19 59.28
N GLU A 473 32.40 -27.01 60.45
CA GLU A 473 33.77 -27.48 60.75
C GLU A 473 34.85 -27.03 59.75
N ILE A 474 34.72 -25.85 59.14
CA ILE A 474 35.73 -25.28 58.24
C ILE A 474 35.92 -26.12 56.94
N LYS A 475 34.97 -26.99 56.59
CA LYS A 475 35.03 -27.88 55.41
C LYS A 475 35.39 -27.16 54.10
N LEU A 476 34.92 -25.93 53.92
CA LEU A 476 35.17 -25.11 52.72
C LEU A 476 36.62 -24.64 52.56
N LEU A 477 37.48 -24.78 53.58
CA LEU A 477 38.93 -24.59 53.43
C LEU A 477 39.66 -25.85 52.92
N HIS A 478 38.94 -26.96 52.80
CA HIS A 478 39.47 -28.24 52.33
C HIS A 478 38.84 -28.64 50.99
N LYS A 479 39.53 -29.52 50.26
CA LYS A 479 39.12 -29.97 48.93
C LYS A 479 37.74 -30.65 48.97
N GLU A 480 37.46 -31.38 50.05
CA GLU A 480 36.21 -32.10 50.27
C GLU A 480 35.01 -31.15 50.34
N GLY A 481 35.12 -30.03 51.05
CA GLY A 481 34.04 -29.05 51.11
C GLY A 481 33.82 -28.32 49.78
N PHE A 482 34.87 -28.11 48.98
CA PHE A 482 34.74 -27.57 47.63
C PHE A 482 33.97 -28.51 46.70
N ILE A 483 34.23 -29.82 46.79
CA ILE A 483 33.50 -30.83 46.01
C ILE A 483 32.02 -30.86 46.44
N GLU A 484 31.74 -30.90 47.74
CA GLU A 484 30.36 -30.87 48.26
C GLU A 484 29.59 -29.61 47.79
N LEU A 485 30.23 -28.43 47.82
CA LEU A 485 29.62 -27.19 47.34
C LEU A 485 29.35 -27.23 45.83
N ASN A 486 30.25 -27.85 45.05
CA ASN A 486 30.07 -28.01 43.61
C ASN A 486 28.91 -28.95 43.28
N GLU A 487 28.76 -30.05 44.01
CA GLU A 487 27.60 -30.94 43.87
C GLU A 487 26.29 -30.21 44.17
N ILE A 488 26.26 -29.31 45.16
CA ILE A 488 25.08 -28.48 45.43
C ILE A 488 24.81 -27.52 44.28
N TYR A 489 25.85 -26.89 43.74
CA TYR A 489 25.74 -25.98 42.61
C TYR A 489 25.15 -26.66 41.37
N GLU A 490 25.65 -27.85 41.00
CA GLU A 490 25.10 -28.63 39.89
C GLU A 490 23.63 -29.02 40.13
N ARG A 491 23.29 -29.46 41.35
CA ARG A 491 21.89 -29.78 41.71
C ARG A 491 20.96 -28.57 41.60
N LEU A 492 21.44 -27.37 41.95
CA LEU A 492 20.67 -26.14 41.78
C LEU A 492 20.46 -25.81 40.30
N LEU A 493 21.47 -25.98 39.45
CA LEU A 493 21.34 -25.80 37.99
C LEU A 493 20.35 -26.79 37.38
N GLU A 494 20.45 -28.07 37.73
CA GLU A 494 19.49 -29.10 37.30
C GLU A 494 18.06 -28.76 37.75
N LEU A 495 17.90 -28.25 38.98
CA LEU A 495 16.60 -27.83 39.48
C LEU A 495 16.02 -26.66 38.68
N VAL A 496 16.85 -25.68 38.28
CA VAL A 496 16.40 -24.58 37.40
C VAL A 496 15.92 -25.10 36.05
N VAL A 497 16.65 -26.05 35.45
CA VAL A 497 16.24 -26.65 34.17
C VAL A 497 14.89 -27.35 34.31
N LYS A 498 14.74 -28.22 35.32
CA LYS A 498 13.47 -28.91 35.60
C LYS A 498 12.32 -27.94 35.84
N ILE A 499 12.54 -26.93 36.67
CA ILE A 499 11.55 -25.88 36.96
C ILE A 499 11.14 -25.15 35.66
N LYS A 500 12.08 -24.81 34.78
CA LYS A 500 11.80 -24.14 33.50
C LYS A 500 11.09 -25.03 32.49
N GLU A 501 11.34 -26.34 32.51
CA GLU A 501 10.62 -27.33 31.70
C GLU A 501 9.19 -27.58 32.21
N GLU A 502 8.99 -27.51 33.53
CA GLU A 502 7.71 -27.75 34.21
C GLU A 502 6.83 -26.50 34.33
N ILE A 503 7.38 -25.30 34.15
CA ILE A 503 6.60 -24.08 33.98
C ILE A 503 5.79 -24.23 32.69
N SER A 504 4.52 -24.62 32.84
CA SER A 504 3.54 -24.72 31.77
C SER A 504 2.95 -23.34 31.43
N ASP A 505 2.20 -23.27 30.33
CA ASP A 505 1.50 -22.07 29.87
C ASP A 505 0.91 -21.23 31.02
N GLU A 506 0.97 -19.91 30.88
CA GLU A 506 0.34 -18.97 31.81
C GLU A 506 -1.17 -19.24 31.91
N ARG A 507 -1.63 -19.62 33.10
CA ARG A 507 -3.05 -19.75 33.45
C ARG A 507 -3.52 -18.56 34.27
N VAL A 508 -4.82 -18.36 34.31
CA VAL A 508 -5.42 -17.21 34.98
C VAL A 508 -6.42 -17.65 36.04
N VAL A 509 -6.30 -17.07 37.23
CA VAL A 509 -7.39 -17.05 38.22
C VAL A 509 -8.05 -15.67 38.19
N LYS A 510 -9.33 -15.62 37.84
CA LYS A 510 -10.13 -14.39 37.87
C LYS A 510 -11.23 -14.49 38.89
N VAL A 511 -11.25 -13.56 39.85
CA VAL A 511 -12.22 -13.60 40.96
C VAL A 511 -12.72 -12.20 41.27
N VAL A 512 -13.92 -12.09 41.85
CA VAL A 512 -14.47 -10.78 42.24
C VAL A 512 -13.86 -10.29 43.55
N TYR A 513 -13.71 -11.17 44.54
CA TYR A 513 -13.18 -10.83 45.86
C TYR A 513 -12.60 -12.06 46.53
N ALA A 514 -11.51 -11.88 47.29
CA ALA A 514 -10.86 -12.96 48.01
C ALA A 514 -10.65 -12.60 49.49
N GLN A 515 -11.16 -13.43 50.40
CA GLN A 515 -11.02 -13.27 51.84
C GLN A 515 -10.48 -14.53 52.49
N SER A 516 -9.40 -14.41 53.25
CA SER A 516 -8.78 -15.52 54.00
C SER A 516 -8.50 -16.78 53.16
N ALA A 517 -8.40 -16.61 51.85
CA ALA A 517 -8.22 -17.67 50.86
C ALA A 517 -6.79 -17.68 50.35
N THR A 518 -6.35 -18.85 49.88
CA THR A 518 -5.07 -19.01 49.18
C THR A 518 -5.35 -19.21 47.70
N ILE A 519 -4.85 -18.31 46.86
CA ILE A 519 -5.05 -18.33 45.41
C ILE A 519 -3.69 -18.38 44.73
N THR A 520 -3.49 -19.39 43.89
CA THR A 520 -2.26 -19.60 43.13
C THR A 520 -2.58 -19.70 41.64
N SER A 521 -1.77 -19.07 40.81
CA SER A 521 -1.89 -19.11 39.35
C SER A 521 -0.51 -19.21 38.71
N SER A 522 -0.33 -20.07 37.71
CA SER A 522 0.92 -20.12 36.93
C SER A 522 1.15 -18.84 36.11
N GLY A 523 0.09 -18.12 35.74
CA GLY A 523 0.16 -16.81 35.06
C GLY A 523 -0.34 -15.70 35.97
N ASP A 524 -1.53 -15.17 35.66
CA ASP A 524 -2.08 -13.97 36.30
C ASP A 524 -3.14 -14.30 37.36
N ILE A 525 -3.25 -13.43 38.36
CA ILE A 525 -4.42 -13.35 39.25
C ILE A 525 -5.11 -12.01 39.02
N ILE A 526 -6.39 -12.05 38.66
CA ILE A 526 -7.20 -10.85 38.36
C ILE A 526 -8.32 -10.72 39.39
N ILE A 527 -8.30 -9.63 40.15
CA ILE A 527 -9.36 -9.25 41.10
C ILE A 527 -10.19 -8.12 40.50
N THR A 528 -11.48 -8.36 40.30
CA THR A 528 -12.37 -7.44 39.56
C THR A 528 -13.33 -6.64 40.45
N GLY A 529 -13.56 -7.08 41.68
CA GLY A 529 -14.60 -6.59 42.59
C GLY A 529 -14.13 -5.53 43.57
N GLU A 530 -14.14 -5.83 44.88
CA GLU A 530 -13.81 -4.87 45.95
C GLU A 530 -12.32 -4.90 46.37
N GLY A 531 -11.64 -6.02 46.13
CA GLY A 531 -10.25 -6.23 46.53
C GLY A 531 -10.05 -7.56 47.25
N SER A 532 -9.19 -7.55 48.27
CA SER A 532 -8.89 -8.74 49.07
C SER A 532 -8.77 -8.42 50.55
N TYR A 533 -9.02 -9.41 51.41
CA TYR A 533 -8.88 -9.30 52.87
C TYR A 533 -8.15 -10.52 53.44
N GLN A 534 -6.95 -10.31 54.01
CA GLN A 534 -6.12 -11.40 54.56
C GLN A 534 -5.93 -12.59 53.61
N ALA A 535 -5.93 -12.33 52.30
CA ALA A 535 -5.73 -13.37 51.30
C ALA A 535 -4.24 -13.61 51.05
N LYS A 536 -3.91 -14.82 50.60
CA LYS A 536 -2.59 -15.18 50.10
C LYS A 536 -2.69 -15.37 48.59
N LEU A 537 -2.12 -14.45 47.82
CA LEU A 537 -2.18 -14.44 46.37
C LEU A 537 -0.78 -14.69 45.81
N SER A 538 -0.66 -15.66 44.91
CA SER A 538 0.59 -16.04 44.27
C SER A 538 0.40 -16.18 42.76
N ALA A 539 0.97 -15.25 41.98
CA ALA A 539 0.87 -15.27 40.52
C ALA A 539 2.25 -15.46 39.89
N GLY A 540 2.36 -16.29 38.86
CA GLY A 540 3.61 -16.44 38.13
C GLY A 540 4.02 -15.22 37.32
N ASN A 541 3.07 -14.37 36.93
CA ASN A 541 3.32 -13.12 36.20
C ASN A 541 2.77 -11.88 36.91
N GLU A 542 1.46 -11.65 36.90
CA GLU A 542 0.85 -10.43 37.47
C GLU A 542 -0.27 -10.70 38.48
N ILE A 543 -0.30 -9.93 39.58
CA ILE A 543 -1.51 -9.76 40.41
C ILE A 543 -2.12 -8.40 40.07
N ARG A 544 -3.29 -8.39 39.45
CA ARG A 544 -3.98 -7.19 38.98
C ARG A 544 -5.32 -6.99 39.67
N PHE A 545 -5.52 -5.82 40.26
CA PHE A 545 -6.81 -5.33 40.72
C PHE A 545 -7.33 -4.29 39.73
N GLU A 546 -8.45 -4.56 39.07
CA GLU A 546 -8.86 -3.79 37.89
C GLU A 546 -9.41 -2.39 38.22
N ARG A 547 -9.89 -2.17 39.45
CA ARG A 547 -10.50 -0.88 39.82
C ARG A 547 -9.56 -0.04 40.67
N PRO A 548 -9.43 1.27 40.40
CA PRO A 548 -8.61 2.18 41.22
C PRO A 548 -9.01 2.27 42.70
N GLY A 549 -10.25 1.90 43.03
CA GLY A 549 -10.77 1.83 44.40
C GLY A 549 -10.59 0.48 45.10
N ASN A 550 -9.98 -0.51 44.44
CA ASN A 550 -9.74 -1.81 45.07
C ASN A 550 -8.74 -1.72 46.20
N VAL A 551 -9.08 -2.35 47.33
CA VAL A 551 -8.28 -2.30 48.54
C VAL A 551 -7.74 -3.68 48.86
N VAL A 552 -6.42 -3.78 49.03
CA VAL A 552 -5.77 -4.93 49.63
C VAL A 552 -5.70 -4.72 51.13
N LYS A 553 -6.55 -5.43 51.88
CA LYS A 553 -6.67 -5.30 53.34
C LYS A 553 -5.95 -6.45 54.03
N GLY A 554 -4.63 -6.35 54.16
CA GLY A 554 -3.81 -7.38 54.78
C GLY A 554 -3.56 -8.60 53.90
N GLY A 555 -2.63 -9.45 54.35
CA GLY A 555 -2.28 -10.70 53.67
C GLY A 555 -0.97 -10.61 52.90
N THR A 556 -0.76 -11.56 51.99
CA THR A 556 0.50 -11.76 51.27
C THR A 556 0.24 -11.82 49.77
N LEU A 557 0.86 -10.92 49.01
CA LEU A 557 0.80 -10.90 47.56
C LEU A 557 2.21 -11.13 47.01
N VAL A 558 2.37 -12.18 46.21
CA VAL A 558 3.64 -12.51 45.54
C VAL A 558 3.38 -12.66 44.06
N ALA A 559 4.08 -11.88 43.23
CA ALA A 559 3.97 -11.95 41.78
C ALA A 559 5.36 -12.14 41.16
N GLY A 560 5.41 -12.79 39.98
CA GLY A 560 6.63 -12.83 39.18
C GLY A 560 7.09 -11.41 38.83
N LYS A 561 6.26 -10.65 38.12
CA LYS A 561 6.65 -9.36 37.53
C LYS A 561 5.88 -8.16 38.07
N PHE A 562 4.57 -8.25 38.27
CA PHE A 562 3.79 -7.06 38.55
C PHE A 562 2.76 -7.26 39.65
N ILE A 563 2.64 -6.26 40.54
CA ILE A 563 1.48 -6.10 41.41
C ILE A 563 0.86 -4.74 41.10
N ARG A 564 -0.39 -4.73 40.63
CA ARG A 564 -1.13 -3.51 40.32
C ARG A 564 -2.38 -3.45 41.17
N ALA A 565 -2.40 -2.53 42.13
CA ALA A 565 -3.52 -2.33 43.03
C ALA A 565 -3.90 -0.86 43.14
N GLY A 566 -5.19 -0.58 43.41
CA GLY A 566 -5.64 0.78 43.68
C GLY A 566 -5.10 1.32 45.01
N ILE A 567 -5.37 0.58 46.08
CA ILE A 567 -4.98 0.89 47.46
C ILE A 567 -4.42 -0.39 48.12
N ILE A 568 -3.27 -0.27 48.77
CA ILE A 568 -2.61 -1.35 49.50
C ILE A 568 -2.51 -0.98 50.99
N GLY A 569 -2.96 -1.87 51.86
CA GLY A 569 -3.04 -1.63 53.29
C GLY A 569 -4.27 -0.84 53.71
N THR A 570 -4.35 -0.52 54.99
CA THR A 570 -5.47 0.21 55.60
C THR A 570 -4.98 1.20 56.66
N PRO A 571 -5.76 2.22 57.05
CA PRO A 571 -5.42 3.11 58.15
C PRO A 571 -5.20 2.40 59.49
N GLY A 572 -5.81 1.23 59.68
CA GLY A 572 -5.63 0.40 60.87
C GLY A 572 -4.33 -0.41 60.89
N GLU A 573 -3.41 -0.17 59.96
CA GLU A 573 -2.09 -0.81 59.85
C GLU A 573 -2.13 -2.35 59.85
N ILE A 574 -3.18 -2.92 59.22
CA ILE A 574 -3.24 -4.37 58.98
C ILE A 574 -2.03 -4.79 58.13
N GLU A 575 -1.22 -5.69 58.68
CA GLU A 575 0.01 -6.16 58.04
C GLU A 575 -0.26 -6.67 56.62
N THR A 576 0.34 -5.98 55.66
CA THR A 576 0.20 -6.27 54.23
C THR A 576 1.59 -6.43 53.62
N PHE A 577 1.87 -7.59 53.07
CA PHE A 577 3.15 -7.91 52.45
C PHE A 577 2.98 -8.08 50.94
N CYS A 578 3.71 -7.31 50.15
CA CYS A 578 3.72 -7.44 48.69
C CYS A 578 5.16 -7.63 48.19
N LYS A 579 5.38 -8.65 47.36
CA LYS A 579 6.68 -8.93 46.77
C LYS A 579 6.57 -9.22 45.28
N VAL A 580 7.45 -8.61 44.50
CA VAL A 580 7.69 -8.92 43.10
C VAL A 580 9.06 -9.59 42.98
N MET A 581 9.15 -10.68 42.22
CA MET A 581 10.36 -11.51 42.14
C MET A 581 11.33 -11.07 41.03
N ASP A 582 10.84 -10.43 39.98
CA ASP A 582 11.61 -9.94 38.82
C ASP A 582 12.37 -8.63 39.13
N GLU A 583 13.53 -8.42 38.49
CA GLU A 583 14.34 -7.19 38.59
C GLU A 583 13.68 -5.98 37.96
N GLU A 584 13.02 -6.19 36.82
CA GLU A 584 12.34 -5.15 36.05
C GLU A 584 10.86 -5.03 36.46
N GLY A 585 10.45 -5.81 37.44
CA GLY A 585 9.10 -5.83 37.96
C GLY A 585 8.74 -4.59 38.78
N ASP A 586 7.44 -4.38 38.99
CA ASP A 586 6.93 -3.17 39.64
C ASP A 586 5.71 -3.43 40.53
N ILE A 587 5.61 -2.64 41.60
CA ILE A 587 4.42 -2.56 42.47
C ILE A 587 3.83 -1.16 42.32
N THR A 588 2.60 -1.11 41.82
CA THR A 588 1.88 0.14 41.57
C THR A 588 0.62 0.23 42.43
N GLY A 589 0.42 1.39 43.07
CA GLY A 589 -0.75 1.68 43.90
C GLY A 589 -0.49 2.79 44.93
N ARG A 590 -1.54 3.21 45.63
CA ARG A 590 -1.43 4.05 46.84
C ARG A 590 -1.37 3.14 48.06
N TYR A 591 -0.62 3.50 49.10
CA TYR A 591 -0.37 2.58 50.22
C TYR A 591 -0.44 3.28 51.57
N TYR A 592 -0.97 2.57 52.56
CA TYR A 592 -1.01 2.99 53.96
C TYR A 592 0.22 2.51 54.73
N LYS A 593 0.47 3.12 55.89
CA LYS A 593 1.45 2.63 56.87
C LYS A 593 1.13 1.19 57.29
N GLY A 594 2.15 0.42 57.64
CA GLY A 594 2.03 -1.03 57.92
C GLY A 594 2.12 -1.93 56.67
N THR A 595 2.32 -1.35 55.49
CA THR A 595 2.54 -2.10 54.23
C THR A 595 4.04 -2.28 53.97
N THR A 596 4.45 -3.52 53.69
CA THR A 596 5.82 -3.84 53.24
C THR A 596 5.80 -4.14 51.75
N LEU A 597 6.54 -3.34 50.97
CA LEU A 597 6.65 -3.48 49.52
C LEU A 597 8.08 -3.87 49.15
N MET A 598 8.25 -5.02 48.51
CA MET A 598 9.55 -5.57 48.12
C MET A 598 9.62 -5.81 46.62
N ILE A 599 10.69 -5.33 45.99
CA ILE A 599 11.08 -5.74 44.65
C ILE A 599 12.38 -6.52 44.83
N ARG A 600 12.32 -7.83 44.59
CA ARG A 600 13.34 -8.82 45.00
C ARG A 600 13.61 -8.72 46.50
N ASP A 601 14.80 -8.26 46.85
CA ASP A 601 15.29 -8.15 48.23
C ASP A 601 15.30 -6.71 48.75
N ARG A 602 14.91 -5.76 47.90
CA ARG A 602 14.94 -4.34 48.24
C ARG A 602 13.55 -3.93 48.73
N ILE A 603 13.49 -3.50 49.98
CA ILE A 603 12.34 -2.73 50.48
C ILE A 603 12.32 -1.43 49.68
N ARG A 604 11.21 -1.17 49.00
CA ARG A 604 11.05 0.09 48.27
C ARG A 604 10.43 1.11 49.21
N GLU A 605 11.11 2.23 49.38
CA GLU A 605 10.57 3.36 50.11
C GLU A 605 9.57 4.12 49.26
N TYR A 606 8.50 4.52 49.92
CA TYR A 606 7.24 4.86 49.29
C TYR A 606 6.53 5.80 50.27
N ARG A 607 6.06 6.97 49.80
CA ARG A 607 5.35 7.95 50.63
C ARG A 607 3.91 7.50 50.90
N ALA A 608 3.65 7.01 52.11
CA ALA A 608 2.34 6.53 52.50
C ALA A 608 1.29 7.66 52.38
N ILE A 609 0.07 7.28 52.00
CA ILE A 609 -1.08 8.20 52.08
C ILE A 609 -1.53 8.32 53.53
N GLU A 610 -2.03 9.50 53.89
CA GLU A 610 -2.51 9.83 55.24
C GLU A 610 -3.85 9.18 55.58
#